data_AF-A0A5K1HFP1-F1
#
_entry.id   AF-A0A5K1HFP1-F1
#
_cell.length_a   1.000
_cell.length_b   1.000
_cell.length_c   1.000
_cell.angle_alpha   90.00
_cell.angle_beta   90.00
_cell.angle_gamma   90.00
#
_symmetry.space_group_name_H-M   'P 1'
#
loop_
_entity.id
_entity.type
_entity.pdbx_description
1 polymer ?
#
loop_
_entity_poly.entity_id
_entity_poly.type
_entity_poly.pdbx_seq_one_letter_code
_entity_poly.pdbx_strand_id
1 'polypeptide(L)'
;DKTNDQVTLDSAKAIKDCKVGIKCATITPDEARVEEFKLKKMWKSPNGTIRNYLNGTVFREPILIKNIPRLVKNWTKPIVIGRHAFGDVYNCTDFLIPGAGNIAVDFKGANGTPDQHIDVHKYPGAGVGLLMFNHDDSIEAFAHACFKYALNRNYPLYMTTKNTILKRYDGRFKDIFEGIYQNTYKKEFEAKKLWYEHRLIDDMVAQVIKGEGGYVWACKNYDGDVQSDLVAQ
;
A
#
# COMPACT_ATOMS: atom_id res chain seq x y z
N ASP A 1 -5.92 25.52 5.39
CA ASP A 1 -5.71 26.44 6.53
C ASP A 1 -6.99 27.16 7.01
N LYS A 2 -7.64 27.99 6.18
CA LYS A 2 -8.85 28.76 6.56
C LYS A 2 -9.94 27.93 7.26
N THR A 3 -10.20 26.72 6.76
CA THR A 3 -11.24 25.80 7.26
C THR A 3 -10.74 24.81 8.32
N ASN A 4 -9.53 24.99 8.84
CA ASN A 4 -8.88 24.04 9.75
C ASN A 4 -8.84 22.59 9.20
N ASP A 5 -8.65 22.47 7.88
CA ASP A 5 -8.62 21.21 7.11
C ASP A 5 -9.97 20.46 7.02
N GLN A 6 -11.06 21.02 7.54
CA GLN A 6 -12.39 20.43 7.47
C GLN A 6 -12.86 20.19 6.02
N VAL A 7 -12.48 21.08 5.10
CA VAL A 7 -12.80 20.95 3.66
C VAL A 7 -12.29 19.64 3.06
N THR A 8 -11.16 19.13 3.54
CA THR A 8 -10.58 17.87 3.07
C THR A 8 -11.48 16.69 3.48
N LEU A 9 -11.93 16.64 4.74
CA LEU A 9 -12.85 15.61 5.22
C LEU A 9 -14.22 15.68 4.54
N ASP A 10 -14.74 16.89 4.33
CA ASP A 10 -16.03 17.07 3.67
C ASP A 10 -15.98 16.66 2.21
N SER A 11 -14.85 16.89 1.52
CA SER A 11 -14.65 16.36 0.17
C SER A 11 -14.65 14.83 0.13
N ALA A 12 -14.05 14.17 1.13
CA ALA A 12 -14.03 12.71 1.20
C ALA A 12 -15.45 12.12 1.44
N LYS A 13 -16.25 12.77 2.29
CA LYS A 13 -17.68 12.45 2.48
C LYS A 13 -18.46 12.58 1.17
N ALA A 14 -18.31 13.71 0.47
CA ALA A 14 -18.98 13.93 -0.81
C ALA A 14 -18.59 12.89 -1.87
N ILE A 15 -17.31 12.50 -1.94
CA ILE A 15 -16.87 11.42 -2.84
C ILE A 15 -17.51 10.08 -2.48
N LYS A 16 -17.63 9.77 -1.17
CA LYS A 16 -18.29 8.54 -0.72
C LYS A 16 -19.76 8.49 -1.14
N ASP A 17 -20.46 9.62 -1.11
CA ASP A 17 -21.86 9.73 -1.49
C ASP A 17 -22.02 9.68 -3.02
N CYS A 18 -21.25 10.48 -3.76
CA CYS A 18 -21.31 10.61 -5.22
C CYS A 18 -20.56 9.50 -5.99
N LYS A 19 -19.79 8.66 -5.29
CA LYS A 19 -18.97 7.55 -5.81
C LYS A 19 -17.76 7.92 -6.69
N VAL A 20 -17.70 9.15 -7.20
CA VAL A 20 -16.62 9.62 -8.08
C VAL A 20 -16.09 10.96 -7.59
N GLY A 21 -14.76 11.10 -7.60
CA GLY A 21 -14.05 12.35 -7.30
C GLY A 21 -12.89 12.57 -8.25
N ILE A 22 -12.72 13.82 -8.69
CA ILE A 22 -11.56 14.25 -9.49
C ILE A 22 -10.80 15.27 -8.63
N LYS A 23 -9.52 15.03 -8.40
CA LYS A 23 -8.70 15.79 -7.46
C LYS A 23 -7.48 16.40 -8.15
N CYS A 24 -7.28 17.70 -7.92
CA CYS A 24 -6.04 18.38 -8.30
C CYS A 24 -4.88 18.02 -7.33
N ALA A 25 -3.64 18.19 -7.78
CA ALA A 25 -2.47 18.07 -6.92
C ALA A 25 -2.55 19.10 -5.76
N THR A 26 -2.06 18.72 -4.59
CA THR A 26 -2.15 19.53 -3.37
C THR A 26 -0.83 19.52 -2.62
N ILE A 27 -0.44 20.67 -2.07
CA ILE A 27 0.72 20.78 -1.17
C ILE A 27 0.44 20.00 0.12
N THR A 28 1.40 19.17 0.54
CA THR A 28 1.47 18.68 1.92
C THR A 28 2.54 19.52 2.60
N PRO A 29 2.19 20.34 3.60
CA PRO A 29 3.11 21.34 4.14
C PRO A 29 4.21 20.69 5.00
N ASP A 30 5.43 21.16 4.80
CA ASP A 30 6.59 20.99 5.68
C ASP A 30 6.85 22.31 6.46
N GLU A 31 7.95 22.40 7.21
CA GLU A 31 8.34 23.60 7.96
C GLU A 31 8.41 24.84 7.06
N ALA A 32 9.01 24.70 5.87
CA ALA A 32 9.16 25.81 4.92
C ALA A 32 7.80 26.28 4.39
N ARG A 33 6.87 25.37 4.09
CA ARG A 33 5.51 25.72 3.66
C ARG A 33 4.69 26.33 4.78
N VAL A 34 4.93 25.95 6.05
CA VAL A 34 4.29 26.60 7.20
C VAL A 34 4.69 28.07 7.26
N GLU A 35 5.97 28.38 7.09
CA GLU A 35 6.46 29.76 7.07
C GLU A 35 5.97 30.54 5.85
N GLU A 36 6.13 29.98 4.65
CA GLU A 36 5.76 30.62 3.38
C GLU A 36 4.28 31.03 3.34
N PHE A 37 3.39 30.13 3.75
CA PHE A 37 1.94 30.35 3.71
C PHE A 37 1.37 30.86 5.04
N LYS A 38 2.21 31.08 6.07
CA LYS A 38 1.81 31.47 7.43
C LYS A 38 0.69 30.56 7.98
N LEU A 39 0.90 29.24 7.86
CA LEU A 39 -0.11 28.25 8.24
C LEU A 39 -0.28 28.20 9.75
N LYS A 40 -1.52 27.95 10.20
CA LYS A 40 -1.82 27.78 11.64
C LYS A 40 -1.07 26.61 12.27
N LYS A 41 -0.81 25.57 11.47
CA LYS A 41 0.00 24.41 11.80
C LYS A 41 0.39 23.65 10.54
N MET A 42 1.31 22.71 10.69
CA MET A 42 1.63 21.72 9.65
C MET A 42 0.45 20.75 9.49
N TRP A 43 -0.38 20.99 8.47
CA TRP A 43 -1.55 20.16 8.17
C TRP A 43 -1.14 18.80 7.60
N LYS A 44 -1.94 17.77 7.88
CA LYS A 44 -1.73 16.43 7.30
C LYS A 44 -1.94 16.46 5.78
N SER A 45 -1.39 15.47 5.07
CA SER A 45 -1.60 15.35 3.63
C SER A 45 -3.08 15.16 3.31
N PRO A 46 -3.68 15.98 2.41
CA PRO A 46 -5.05 15.77 1.98
C PRO A 46 -5.29 14.40 1.33
N ASN A 47 -4.26 13.86 0.66
CA ASN A 47 -4.32 12.52 0.07
C ASN A 47 -4.48 11.45 1.15
N GLY A 48 -3.73 11.55 2.25
CA GLY A 48 -3.81 10.63 3.39
C GLY A 48 -5.18 10.68 4.05
N THR A 49 -5.71 11.88 4.29
CA THR A 49 -7.05 12.07 4.87
C THR A 49 -8.14 11.44 4.01
N ILE A 50 -8.15 11.71 2.70
CA ILE A 50 -9.17 11.16 1.78
C ILE A 50 -9.04 9.63 1.68
N ARG A 51 -7.82 9.09 1.57
CA ARG A 51 -7.58 7.64 1.50
C ARG A 51 -8.01 6.93 2.79
N ASN A 52 -7.67 7.47 3.95
CA ASN A 52 -8.08 6.90 5.23
C ASN A 52 -9.61 6.90 5.40
N TYR A 53 -10.29 7.92 4.87
CA TYR A 53 -11.75 8.02 4.94
C TYR A 53 -12.46 7.06 3.98
N LEU A 54 -11.99 6.96 2.73
CA LEU A 54 -12.60 6.13 1.70
C LEU A 54 -12.19 4.65 1.81
N ASN A 55 -10.99 4.41 2.33
CA ASN A 55 -10.25 3.15 2.25
C ASN A 55 -10.02 2.68 0.79
N GLY A 56 -9.12 1.72 0.57
CA GLY A 56 -9.02 0.98 -0.69
C GLY A 56 -7.65 1.01 -1.37
N THR A 57 -7.68 0.79 -2.68
CA THR A 57 -6.50 0.52 -3.51
C THR A 57 -6.23 1.68 -4.45
N VAL A 58 -4.98 2.13 -4.52
CA VAL A 58 -4.56 3.16 -5.48
C VAL A 58 -3.92 2.47 -6.67
N PHE A 59 -4.56 2.55 -7.84
CA PHE A 59 -3.98 2.08 -9.09
C PHE A 59 -3.21 3.21 -9.79
N ARG A 60 -1.95 2.95 -10.16
CA ARG A 60 -1.10 3.85 -10.94
C ARG A 60 -0.65 3.12 -12.21
N GLU A 61 -0.83 3.76 -13.37
CA GLU A 61 -0.48 3.21 -14.69
C GLU A 61 0.19 4.31 -15.52
N PRO A 62 1.29 4.01 -16.24
CA PRO A 62 1.92 4.99 -17.11
C PRO A 62 1.09 5.23 -18.38
N ILE A 63 1.09 6.47 -18.86
CA ILE A 63 0.53 6.81 -20.18
C ILE A 63 1.63 6.65 -21.22
N LEU A 64 1.55 5.60 -22.03
CA LEU A 64 2.57 5.29 -23.03
C LEU A 64 2.37 6.11 -24.31
N ILE A 65 3.39 6.89 -24.69
CA ILE A 65 3.41 7.68 -25.92
C ILE A 65 4.45 7.08 -26.88
N LYS A 66 4.03 6.73 -28.10
CA LYS A 66 4.83 5.93 -29.06
C LYS A 66 6.22 6.51 -29.34
N ASN A 67 6.38 7.83 -29.38
CA ASN A 67 7.63 8.52 -29.71
C ASN A 67 8.43 8.98 -28.48
N ILE A 68 7.99 8.66 -27.26
CA ILE A 68 8.75 8.94 -26.04
C ILE A 68 9.53 7.69 -25.64
N PRO A 69 10.88 7.74 -25.66
CA PRO A 69 11.70 6.62 -25.23
C PRO A 69 11.53 6.38 -23.73
N ARG A 70 11.65 5.12 -23.32
CA ARG A 70 11.55 4.69 -21.91
C ARG A 70 12.92 4.36 -21.37
N LEU A 71 13.12 4.57 -20.07
CA LEU A 71 14.37 4.24 -19.38
C LEU A 71 14.66 2.74 -19.48
N VAL A 72 13.67 1.90 -19.14
CA VAL A 72 13.71 0.46 -19.39
C VAL A 72 13.12 0.17 -20.75
N LYS A 73 14.00 -0.06 -21.74
CA LYS A 73 13.62 -0.18 -23.17
C LYS A 73 12.66 -1.34 -23.46
N ASN A 74 12.73 -2.41 -22.68
CA ASN A 74 11.93 -3.62 -22.89
C ASN A 74 10.46 -3.46 -22.50
N TRP A 75 10.11 -2.45 -21.69
CA TRP A 75 8.72 -2.21 -21.29
C TRP A 75 7.92 -1.72 -22.49
N THR A 76 7.20 -2.61 -23.17
CA THR A 76 6.36 -2.28 -24.33
C THR A 76 4.88 -2.19 -23.97
N LYS A 77 4.51 -2.75 -22.81
CA LYS A 77 3.16 -2.72 -22.22
C LYS A 77 3.21 -2.01 -20.86
N PRO A 78 2.11 -1.37 -20.43
CA PRO A 78 2.08 -0.69 -19.13
C PRO A 78 2.20 -1.71 -17.99
N ILE A 79 2.87 -1.29 -16.92
CA ILE A 79 2.84 -1.96 -15.62
C ILE A 79 1.87 -1.18 -14.74
N VAL A 80 0.84 -1.85 -14.25
CA VAL A 80 -0.14 -1.21 -13.36
C VAL A 80 0.22 -1.54 -11.92
N ILE A 81 0.59 -0.55 -11.12
CA ILE A 81 0.79 -0.73 -9.69
C ILE A 81 -0.54 -0.60 -8.98
N GLY A 82 -0.97 -1.65 -8.27
CA GLY A 82 -2.05 -1.59 -7.29
C GLY A 82 -1.47 -1.47 -5.89
N ARG A 83 -1.47 -0.27 -5.31
CA ARG A 83 -0.96 0.01 -3.96
C ARG A 83 -2.04 -0.18 -2.91
N HIS A 84 -1.77 -1.00 -1.89
CA HIS A 84 -2.58 -1.10 -0.68
C HIS A 84 -2.43 0.17 0.17
N ALA A 85 -3.40 1.09 0.13
CA ALA A 85 -3.26 2.40 0.75
C ALA A 85 -3.76 2.43 2.21
N PHE A 86 -3.37 1.45 3.02
CA PHE A 86 -3.75 1.31 4.42
C PHE A 86 -2.63 0.68 5.26
N GLY A 87 -2.55 1.05 6.53
CA GLY A 87 -1.66 0.40 7.51
C GLY A 87 -0.16 0.52 7.19
N ASP A 88 0.59 -0.48 7.63
CA ASP A 88 2.04 -0.61 7.47
C ASP A 88 2.78 0.63 8.03
N VAL A 89 3.94 0.98 7.46
CA VAL A 89 4.76 2.14 7.86
C VAL A 89 4.02 3.48 7.80
N TYR A 90 2.95 3.59 7.02
CA TYR A 90 2.16 4.84 6.90
C TYR A 90 1.19 5.05 8.06
N ASN A 91 1.00 4.03 8.90
CA ASN A 91 0.24 4.12 10.13
C ASN A 91 0.93 3.32 11.24
N CYS A 92 2.21 3.61 11.44
CA CYS A 92 3.02 3.00 12.48
C CYS A 92 3.17 3.94 13.69
N THR A 93 3.67 3.40 14.80
CA THR A 93 4.20 4.17 15.92
C THR A 93 5.68 3.89 16.02
N ASP A 94 6.49 4.93 15.86
CA ASP A 94 7.93 4.91 16.03
C ASP A 94 8.36 5.70 17.27
N PHE A 95 9.49 5.32 17.87
CA PHE A 95 9.96 5.93 19.11
C PHE A 95 11.45 5.66 19.34
N LEU A 96 12.05 6.52 20.18
CA LEU A 96 13.44 6.40 20.60
C LEU A 96 13.55 5.50 21.84
N ILE A 97 14.57 4.65 21.86
CA ILE A 97 14.99 3.87 23.01
C ILE A 97 16.14 4.63 23.69
N PRO A 98 15.98 5.08 24.96
CA PRO A 98 16.96 5.96 25.60
C PRO A 98 18.24 5.23 26.07
N GLY A 99 18.21 3.90 26.21
CA GLY A 99 19.32 3.13 26.78
C GLY A 99 19.04 1.63 26.79
N ALA A 100 19.90 0.86 27.48
CA ALA A 100 19.75 -0.59 27.57
C ALA A 100 18.43 -0.99 28.27
N GLY A 101 17.76 -2.02 27.75
CA GLY A 101 16.46 -2.45 28.29
C GLY A 101 15.77 -3.51 27.43
N ASN A 102 14.63 -4.03 27.89
CA ASN A 102 13.80 -4.96 27.11
C ASN A 102 12.65 -4.20 26.47
N ILE A 103 12.28 -4.60 25.26
CA ILE A 103 11.05 -4.18 24.60
C ILE A 103 10.15 -5.39 24.36
N ALA A 104 8.87 -5.19 24.65
CA ALA A 104 7.81 -6.14 24.40
C ALA A 104 6.59 -5.40 23.86
N VAL A 105 5.67 -6.15 23.27
CA VAL A 105 4.36 -5.68 22.82
C VAL A 105 3.29 -6.45 23.57
N ASP A 106 2.41 -5.73 24.25
CA ASP A 106 1.22 -6.28 24.90
C ASP A 106 0.00 -6.13 23.98
N PHE A 107 -0.65 -7.24 23.67
CA PHE A 107 -1.96 -7.25 23.07
C PHE A 107 -3.00 -7.57 24.15
N LYS A 108 -3.91 -6.62 24.39
CA LYS A 108 -5.05 -6.83 25.30
C LYS A 108 -6.24 -7.31 24.50
N GLY A 109 -6.63 -8.55 24.73
CA GLY A 109 -7.74 -9.16 24.02
C GLY A 109 -9.09 -8.60 24.48
N ALA A 110 -10.03 -8.47 23.54
CA ALA A 110 -11.41 -8.13 23.83
C ALA A 110 -12.33 -9.34 23.64
N ASN A 111 -13.49 -9.31 24.30
CA ASN A 111 -14.57 -10.29 24.12
C ASN A 111 -14.13 -11.76 24.25
N GLY A 112 -13.34 -12.06 25.29
CA GLY A 112 -12.86 -13.42 25.57
C GLY A 112 -11.61 -13.84 24.77
N THR A 113 -11.07 -12.95 23.94
CA THR A 113 -9.73 -13.16 23.35
C THR A 113 -8.67 -13.07 24.46
N PRO A 114 -7.75 -14.05 24.58
CA PRO A 114 -6.68 -13.97 25.58
C PRO A 114 -5.70 -12.82 25.31
N ASP A 115 -5.22 -12.21 26.40
CA ASP A 115 -4.10 -11.28 26.35
C ASP A 115 -2.82 -11.99 25.88
N GLN A 116 -1.94 -11.25 25.21
CA GLN A 116 -0.64 -11.73 24.77
C GLN A 116 0.46 -10.76 25.19
N HIS A 117 1.55 -11.32 25.71
CA HIS A 117 2.81 -10.61 25.92
C HIS A 117 3.82 -11.14 24.91
N ILE A 118 4.36 -10.26 24.06
CA ILE A 118 5.25 -10.64 22.97
C ILE A 118 6.60 -9.96 23.20
N ASP A 119 7.58 -10.73 23.64
CA ASP A 119 8.97 -10.27 23.71
C ASP A 119 9.49 -9.94 22.30
N VAL A 120 10.04 -8.73 22.12
CA VAL A 120 10.55 -8.28 20.82
C VAL A 120 12.07 -8.29 20.79
N HIS A 121 12.72 -7.59 21.73
CA HIS A 121 14.18 -7.46 21.73
C HIS A 121 14.73 -7.00 23.08
N LYS A 122 16.01 -7.30 23.33
CA LYS A 122 16.80 -6.73 24.44
C LYS A 122 17.84 -5.77 23.88
N TYR A 123 17.61 -4.47 24.06
CA TYR A 123 18.53 -3.42 23.64
C TYR A 123 19.76 -3.39 24.56
N PRO A 124 20.99 -3.40 23.99
CA PRO A 124 22.22 -3.22 24.75
C PRO A 124 22.52 -1.74 25.07
N GLY A 125 21.79 -0.79 24.47
CA GLY A 125 22.01 0.65 24.57
C GLY A 125 20.90 1.43 23.86
N ALA A 126 21.11 2.73 23.63
CA ALA A 126 20.13 3.56 22.93
C ALA A 126 19.87 3.08 21.49
N GLY A 127 18.68 3.34 20.97
CA GLY A 127 18.25 2.85 19.67
C GLY A 127 16.89 3.40 19.23
N VAL A 128 16.24 2.70 18.32
CA VAL A 128 14.91 3.03 17.79
C VAL A 128 14.00 1.81 17.78
N GLY A 129 12.70 2.04 17.89
CA GLY A 129 11.65 1.03 17.78
C GLY A 129 10.56 1.48 16.82
N LEU A 130 9.90 0.52 16.19
CA LEU A 130 8.76 0.75 15.32
C LEU A 130 7.76 -0.39 15.47
N LEU A 131 6.48 -0.05 15.60
CA LEU A 131 5.36 -0.99 15.57
C LEU A 131 4.39 -0.58 14.46
N MET A 132 4.07 -1.51 13.57
CA MET A 132 3.09 -1.33 12.49
C MET A 132 2.05 -2.45 12.50
N PHE A 133 0.91 -2.21 11.85
CA PHE A 133 -0.20 -3.16 11.81
C PHE A 133 -0.93 -3.10 10.47
N ASN A 134 -1.71 -4.13 10.22
CA ASN A 134 -2.70 -4.17 9.15
C ASN A 134 -3.89 -5.01 9.60
N HIS A 135 -4.99 -4.98 8.87
CA HIS A 135 -6.22 -5.70 9.19
C HIS A 135 -6.62 -6.63 8.05
N ASP A 136 -7.15 -7.81 8.38
CA ASP A 136 -7.58 -8.79 7.39
C ASP A 136 -8.63 -8.23 6.41
N ASP A 137 -9.63 -7.49 6.91
CA ASP A 137 -10.68 -6.87 6.09
C ASP A 137 -10.10 -5.91 5.03
N SER A 138 -9.08 -5.15 5.42
CA SER A 138 -8.37 -4.24 4.51
C SER A 138 -7.56 -5.00 3.46
N ILE A 139 -6.90 -6.10 3.83
CA ILE A 139 -6.13 -6.95 2.91
C ILE A 139 -7.08 -7.68 1.95
N GLU A 140 -8.22 -8.17 2.42
CA GLU A 140 -9.25 -8.81 1.60
C GLU A 140 -9.84 -7.82 0.58
N ALA A 141 -10.19 -6.61 1.01
CA ALA A 141 -10.68 -5.56 0.13
C ALA A 141 -9.64 -5.19 -0.94
N PHE A 142 -8.36 -5.09 -0.55
CA PHE A 142 -7.24 -4.87 -1.46
C PHE A 142 -7.12 -6.01 -2.50
N ALA A 143 -7.19 -7.26 -2.07
CA ALA A 143 -7.15 -8.43 -2.94
C ALA A 143 -8.29 -8.41 -3.96
N HIS A 144 -9.55 -8.24 -3.50
CA HIS A 144 -10.70 -8.16 -4.40
C HIS A 144 -10.57 -7.03 -5.42
N ALA A 145 -10.07 -5.86 -5.01
CA ALA A 145 -9.86 -4.75 -5.92
C ALA A 145 -8.82 -5.09 -7.01
N CYS A 146 -7.69 -5.70 -6.64
CA CYS A 146 -6.65 -6.10 -7.57
C CYS A 146 -7.11 -7.17 -8.57
N PHE A 147 -7.82 -8.21 -8.11
CA PHE A 147 -8.35 -9.25 -8.99
C PHE A 147 -9.38 -8.69 -9.98
N LYS A 148 -10.32 -7.86 -9.51
CA LYS A 148 -11.33 -7.22 -10.37
C LYS A 148 -10.67 -6.29 -11.40
N TYR A 149 -9.68 -5.50 -10.99
CA TYR A 149 -8.96 -4.61 -11.89
C TYR A 149 -8.20 -5.40 -12.96
N ALA A 150 -7.48 -6.46 -12.56
CA ALA A 150 -6.74 -7.32 -13.48
C ALA A 150 -7.66 -7.99 -14.52
N LEU A 151 -8.82 -8.53 -14.09
CA LEU A 151 -9.82 -9.10 -15.00
C LEU A 151 -10.39 -8.08 -15.99
N ASN A 152 -10.63 -6.85 -15.53
CA ASN A 152 -11.13 -5.76 -16.37
C ASN A 152 -10.07 -5.30 -17.37
N ARG A 153 -8.82 -5.15 -16.92
CA ARG A 153 -7.67 -4.78 -17.76
C ARG A 153 -7.24 -5.89 -18.71
N ASN A 154 -7.72 -7.12 -18.47
CA ASN A 154 -7.34 -8.36 -19.14
C ASN A 154 -5.86 -8.69 -18.97
N TYR A 155 -5.32 -8.48 -17.77
CA TYR A 155 -3.91 -8.64 -17.41
C TYR A 155 -3.75 -9.71 -16.33
N PRO A 156 -2.62 -10.46 -16.30
CA PRO A 156 -2.28 -11.30 -15.17
C PRO A 156 -1.97 -10.43 -13.94
N LEU A 157 -2.05 -11.04 -12.76
CA LEU A 157 -1.83 -10.36 -11.47
C LEU A 157 -0.64 -10.98 -10.73
N TYR A 158 0.27 -10.12 -10.27
CA TYR A 158 1.32 -10.49 -9.34
C TYR A 158 1.11 -9.79 -8.00
N MET A 159 1.26 -10.50 -6.88
CA MET A 159 1.31 -9.89 -5.55
C MET A 159 2.66 -10.18 -4.90
N THR A 160 3.28 -9.15 -4.33
CA THR A 160 4.61 -9.27 -3.74
C THR A 160 4.67 -9.03 -2.26
N THR A 161 5.52 -9.82 -1.59
CA THR A 161 5.84 -9.65 -0.16
C THR A 161 7.28 -10.08 0.13
N LYS A 162 7.70 -10.01 1.40
CA LYS A 162 8.88 -10.69 1.94
C LYS A 162 8.50 -11.75 3.00
N ASN A 163 7.51 -12.60 2.71
CA ASN A 163 6.97 -13.59 3.66
C ASN A 163 7.98 -14.64 4.16
N THR A 164 9.12 -14.84 3.50
CA THR A 164 10.21 -15.67 4.04
C THR A 164 10.85 -15.07 5.29
N ILE A 165 10.82 -13.74 5.42
CA ILE A 165 11.32 -12.98 6.57
C ILE A 165 10.17 -12.64 7.51
N LEU A 166 9.14 -11.97 6.99
CA LEU A 166 7.95 -11.57 7.75
C LEU A 166 6.90 -12.69 7.74
N LYS A 167 7.26 -13.85 8.29
CA LYS A 167 6.49 -15.10 8.18
C LYS A 167 5.02 -15.00 8.57
N ARG A 168 4.71 -14.23 9.63
CA ARG A 168 3.33 -14.03 10.08
C ARG A 168 2.66 -12.87 9.34
N TYR A 169 3.31 -11.70 9.32
CA TYR A 169 2.73 -10.48 8.76
C TYR A 169 2.51 -10.56 7.25
N ASP A 170 3.57 -10.83 6.49
CA ASP A 170 3.50 -10.96 5.03
C ASP A 170 2.93 -12.31 4.59
N GLY A 171 3.07 -13.35 5.44
CA GLY A 171 2.35 -14.60 5.26
C GLY A 171 0.84 -14.39 5.21
N ARG A 172 0.29 -13.52 6.06
CA ARG A 172 -1.15 -13.22 6.07
C ARG A 172 -1.64 -12.61 4.76
N PHE A 173 -0.88 -11.70 4.16
CA PHE A 173 -1.18 -11.16 2.82
C PHE A 173 -1.20 -12.26 1.77
N LYS A 174 -0.17 -13.11 1.76
CA LYS A 174 -0.08 -14.23 0.82
C LYS A 174 -1.28 -15.17 0.94
N ASP A 175 -1.59 -15.59 2.16
CA ASP A 175 -2.64 -16.57 2.43
C ASP A 175 -4.04 -16.03 2.07
N ILE A 176 -4.32 -14.75 2.38
CA ILE A 176 -5.59 -14.10 2.03
C ILE A 176 -5.74 -14.00 0.51
N PHE A 177 -4.72 -13.51 -0.20
CA PHE A 177 -4.79 -13.41 -1.66
C PHE A 177 -4.96 -14.78 -2.33
N GLU A 178 -4.22 -15.79 -1.87
CA GLU A 178 -4.32 -17.15 -2.40
C GLU A 178 -5.71 -17.74 -2.16
N GLY A 179 -6.25 -17.60 -0.93
CA GLY A 179 -7.58 -18.06 -0.59
C GLY A 179 -8.66 -17.42 -1.45
N ILE A 180 -8.62 -16.10 -1.64
CA ILE A 180 -9.56 -15.37 -2.49
C ILE A 180 -9.42 -15.78 -3.96
N TYR A 181 -8.19 -15.96 -4.46
CA TYR A 181 -7.97 -16.40 -5.84
C TYR A 181 -8.61 -17.77 -6.09
N GLN A 182 -8.26 -18.78 -5.29
CA GLN A 182 -8.73 -20.15 -5.46
C GLN A 182 -10.25 -20.25 -5.35
N ASN A 183 -10.86 -19.54 -4.39
CA ASN A 183 -12.27 -19.67 -4.08
C ASN A 183 -13.18 -18.78 -4.97
N THR A 184 -12.69 -17.64 -5.45
CA THR A 184 -13.54 -16.64 -6.12
C THR A 184 -13.15 -16.39 -7.57
N TYR A 185 -11.87 -16.24 -7.89
CA TYR A 185 -11.46 -15.64 -9.18
C TYR A 185 -10.79 -16.60 -10.16
N LYS A 186 -10.28 -17.75 -9.70
CA LYS A 186 -9.49 -18.68 -10.52
C LYS A 186 -10.18 -19.07 -11.84
N LYS A 187 -11.47 -19.44 -11.77
CA LYS A 187 -12.25 -19.84 -12.96
C LYS A 187 -12.31 -18.72 -14.01
N GLU A 188 -12.50 -17.47 -13.59
CA GLU A 188 -12.58 -16.32 -14.49
C GLU A 188 -11.22 -15.96 -15.10
N PHE A 189 -10.15 -16.07 -14.31
CA PHE A 189 -8.78 -15.88 -14.80
C PHE A 189 -8.41 -16.93 -15.85
N GLU A 190 -8.62 -18.21 -15.56
CA GLU A 190 -8.31 -19.32 -16.46
C GLU A 190 -9.11 -19.23 -17.77
N ALA A 191 -10.40 -18.86 -17.70
CA ALA A 191 -11.23 -18.64 -18.89
C ALA A 191 -10.67 -17.55 -19.82
N LYS A 192 -9.98 -16.55 -19.26
CA LYS A 192 -9.30 -15.49 -20.01
C LYS A 192 -7.83 -15.77 -20.30
N LYS A 193 -7.33 -16.97 -19.95
CA LYS A 193 -5.90 -17.35 -20.02
C LYS A 193 -4.98 -16.41 -19.23
N LEU A 194 -5.49 -15.87 -18.13
CA LEU A 194 -4.76 -15.08 -17.16
C LEU A 194 -4.38 -15.94 -15.96
N TRP A 195 -3.45 -15.45 -15.14
CA TRP A 195 -3.02 -16.11 -13.92
C TRP A 195 -2.83 -15.10 -12.79
N TYR A 196 -2.80 -15.63 -11.58
CA TYR A 196 -2.33 -14.96 -10.38
C TYR A 196 -1.09 -15.68 -9.85
N GLU A 197 -0.10 -14.92 -9.41
CA GLU A 197 1.09 -15.47 -8.76
C GLU A 197 1.55 -14.58 -7.60
N HIS A 198 1.86 -15.22 -6.47
CA HIS A 198 2.62 -14.59 -5.40
C HIS A 198 4.12 -14.70 -5.67
N ARG A 199 4.86 -13.60 -5.51
CA ARG A 199 6.33 -13.57 -5.61
C ARG A 199 6.98 -12.91 -4.41
N LEU A 200 8.25 -13.27 -4.18
CA LEU A 200 9.09 -12.47 -3.29
C LEU A 200 9.46 -11.15 -3.97
N ILE A 201 9.43 -10.06 -3.21
CA ILE A 201 9.61 -8.71 -3.75
C ILE A 201 10.94 -8.52 -4.50
N ASP A 202 12.02 -9.15 -4.02
CA ASP A 202 13.34 -9.11 -4.64
C ASP A 202 13.44 -9.89 -5.95
N ASP A 203 12.73 -11.02 -6.09
CA ASP A 203 12.60 -11.71 -7.37
C ASP A 203 11.75 -10.87 -8.34
N MET A 204 10.61 -10.34 -7.88
CA MET A 204 9.71 -9.57 -8.72
C MET A 204 10.39 -8.33 -9.31
N VAL A 205 11.11 -7.53 -8.52
CA VAL A 205 11.80 -6.34 -9.05
C VAL A 205 12.84 -6.70 -10.13
N ALA A 206 13.52 -7.84 -10.00
CA ALA A 206 14.43 -8.33 -11.03
C ALA A 206 13.68 -8.74 -12.31
N GLN A 207 12.51 -9.35 -12.17
CA GLN A 207 11.67 -9.73 -13.32
C GLN A 207 11.03 -8.53 -14.01
N VAL A 208 10.62 -7.51 -13.24
CA VAL A 208 10.08 -6.26 -13.74
C VAL A 208 11.04 -5.63 -14.74
N ILE A 209 12.33 -5.51 -14.39
CA ILE A 209 13.35 -4.92 -15.28
C ILE A 209 13.57 -5.73 -16.56
N LYS A 210 13.50 -7.06 -16.48
CA LYS A 210 13.73 -7.96 -17.62
C LYS A 210 12.52 -8.10 -18.55
N GLY A 211 11.32 -7.98 -18.00
CA GLY A 211 10.07 -8.23 -18.68
C GLY A 211 9.61 -7.09 -19.60
N GLU A 212 8.47 -7.30 -20.23
CA GLU A 212 7.88 -6.35 -21.20
C GLU A 212 6.75 -5.48 -20.62
N GLY A 213 6.43 -5.67 -19.34
CA GLY A 213 5.23 -5.11 -18.69
C GLY A 213 3.97 -5.94 -18.99
N GLY A 214 2.79 -5.31 -18.91
CA GLY A 214 1.53 -5.95 -19.30
C GLY A 214 0.89 -6.79 -18.20
N TYR A 215 1.02 -6.36 -16.94
CA TYR A 215 0.44 -7.02 -15.79
C TYR A 215 0.01 -6.00 -14.74
N VAL A 216 -0.84 -6.44 -13.81
CA VAL A 216 -1.11 -5.72 -12.56
C VAL A 216 -0.14 -6.25 -11.51
N TRP A 217 0.51 -5.34 -10.79
CA TRP A 217 1.40 -5.63 -9.68
C TRP A 217 0.79 -5.07 -8.40
N ALA A 218 0.19 -5.94 -7.60
CA ALA A 218 -0.31 -5.66 -6.28
C ALA A 218 0.86 -5.53 -5.29
N CYS A 219 1.06 -4.32 -4.78
CA CYS A 219 2.12 -3.97 -3.86
C CYS A 219 1.54 -3.62 -2.49
N LYS A 220 2.23 -4.04 -1.42
CA LYS A 220 2.04 -3.50 -0.08
C LYS A 220 2.25 -1.98 -0.08
N ASN A 221 1.85 -1.32 1.01
CA ASN A 221 1.74 0.14 1.03
C ASN A 221 3.05 0.85 0.65
N TYR A 222 4.17 0.44 1.27
CA TYR A 222 5.49 1.01 1.01
C TYR A 222 6.04 0.66 -0.37
N ASP A 223 5.98 -0.62 -0.74
CA ASP A 223 6.44 -1.09 -2.05
C ASP A 223 5.69 -0.35 -3.18
N GLY A 224 4.38 -0.20 -3.03
CA GLY A 224 3.55 0.47 -4.04
C GLY A 224 3.81 1.96 -4.14
N ASP A 225 4.33 2.61 -3.10
CA ASP A 225 4.78 4.00 -3.17
C ASP A 225 6.05 4.08 -4.03
N VAL A 226 7.10 3.38 -3.60
CA VAL A 226 8.43 3.42 -4.23
C VAL A 226 8.41 2.91 -5.67
N GLN A 227 7.79 1.75 -5.91
CA GLN A 227 7.82 1.11 -7.22
C GLN A 227 6.96 1.85 -8.25
N SER A 228 5.92 2.57 -7.80
CA SER A 228 5.12 3.36 -8.73
C SER A 228 5.84 4.59 -9.26
N ASP A 229 6.72 5.19 -8.46
CA ASP A 229 7.57 6.29 -8.92
C ASP A 229 8.64 5.78 -9.90
N LEU A 230 9.21 4.58 -9.65
CA LEU A 230 10.10 3.91 -10.61
C LEU A 230 9.42 3.63 -11.95
N VAL A 231 8.21 3.07 -11.94
CA VAL A 231 7.46 2.76 -13.17
C VAL A 231 7.04 4.01 -13.95
N ALA A 232 6.87 5.14 -13.26
CA ALA A 232 6.53 6.41 -13.89
C ALA A 232 7.73 7.10 -14.58
N GLN A 233 8.97 6.76 -14.21
CA GLN A 233 10.20 7.39 -14.70
C GLN A 233 10.71 6.79 -16.02
#